data_AF-A0A258ZW46-F1
#
_entry.id   AF-A0A258ZW46-F1
#
_cell.length_a   1.000
_cell.length_b   1.000
_cell.length_c   1.000
_cell.angle_alpha   90.00
_cell.angle_beta   90.00
_cell.angle_gamma   90.00
#
_symmetry.space_group_name_H-M   'P 1'
#
loop_
_entity.id
_entity.type
_entity.pdbx_description
1 polymer ?
#
loop_
_entity_poly.entity_id
_entity_poly.type
_entity_poly.pdbx_seq_one_letter_code
_entity_poly.pdbx_strand_id
1 'polypeptide(L)'
;VTTGDQVVRDMFYDGHPQLETGAIVCRVAPSFTRFGHFEMLASRGELDLLKQLITFTIDRDFADWYASQPHKLVDQQLTPELINAWFMEICERTAVMLAHWMRVGFVHGVMNTDNMSILGLTIDYGPYGWIDNFDPGWTPNTTDAQGKRYCFGRQPDIGRWNLERLADALATILPNTDGLALAIEQYDSTYVTQLTQSFAGKFGLGDWQKGDGELVNRCFELMMRAEVDMTLFFTHLAKLDIHAPQVETLKIAFYTEQGYANFSADFTEWLSQYAQRILHSSQSPKARLAQMQTHNPRYVLRNYLAQQAIDLAENNDTSLLETLHQVLRNPYTEQAGMERFEEKRPDWARHKAGCSMLSCSS
;
A
#
# COMPACT_ATOMS: atom_id res chain seq x y z
N VAL A 1 8.99 -23.77 0.93
CA VAL A 1 9.55 -25.10 1.27
C VAL A 1 10.05 -25.04 2.69
N THR A 2 9.64 -25.97 3.55
CA THR A 2 10.21 -26.10 4.90
C THR A 2 11.56 -26.80 4.80
N THR A 3 12.53 -26.36 5.59
CA THR A 3 13.90 -26.89 5.56
C THR A 3 14.09 -28.04 6.54
N GLY A 4 13.28 -28.10 7.60
CA GLY A 4 13.46 -29.00 8.73
C GLY A 4 14.46 -28.47 9.78
N ASP A 5 15.26 -27.46 9.43
CA ASP A 5 16.18 -26.80 10.35
C ASP A 5 15.42 -25.92 11.34
N GLN A 6 15.94 -25.81 12.57
CA GLN A 6 15.41 -24.92 13.59
C GLN A 6 16.21 -23.61 13.59
N VAL A 7 15.51 -22.48 13.60
CA VAL A 7 16.09 -21.14 13.59
C VAL A 7 15.69 -20.42 14.86
N VAL A 8 16.65 -19.86 15.58
CA VAL A 8 16.40 -19.08 16.79
C VAL A 8 15.87 -17.70 16.40
N ARG A 9 14.71 -17.32 16.93
CA ARG A 9 14.08 -16.01 16.72
C ARG A 9 13.63 -15.39 18.03
N ASP A 10 13.88 -14.11 18.17
CA ASP A 10 13.27 -13.28 19.21
C ASP A 10 12.33 -12.30 18.53
N MET A 11 11.05 -12.67 18.49
CA MET A 11 10.03 -11.91 17.78
C MET A 11 9.88 -10.49 18.34
N PHE A 12 10.10 -10.27 19.64
CA PHE A 12 9.88 -8.97 20.27
C PHE A 12 11.17 -8.21 20.62
N TYR A 13 12.33 -8.82 20.40
CA TYR A 13 13.62 -8.30 20.85
C TYR A 13 13.64 -8.04 22.37
N ASP A 14 12.94 -8.87 23.14
CA ASP A 14 12.79 -8.74 24.60
C ASP A 14 13.73 -9.66 25.39
N GLY A 15 14.56 -10.44 24.70
CA GLY A 15 15.51 -11.37 25.30
C GLY A 15 14.94 -12.78 25.54
N HIS A 16 13.76 -13.11 25.00
CA HIS A 16 13.13 -14.43 25.10
C HIS A 16 13.04 -15.15 23.75
N PRO A 17 14.16 -15.61 23.18
CA PRO A 17 14.15 -16.27 21.88
C PRO A 17 13.49 -17.65 21.91
N GLN A 18 12.84 -18.02 20.81
CA GLN A 18 12.21 -19.32 20.56
C GLN A 18 12.79 -19.96 19.30
N LEU A 19 12.61 -21.28 19.18
CA LEU A 19 12.96 -22.01 17.96
C LEU A 19 11.76 -22.00 17.02
N GLU A 20 11.99 -21.63 15.77
CA GLU A 20 11.03 -21.69 14.68
C GLU A 20 11.54 -22.61 13.57
N THR A 21 10.62 -23.23 12.81
CA THR A 21 11.01 -24.07 11.68
C THR A 21 11.43 -23.20 10.50
N GLY A 22 12.67 -23.37 10.05
CA GLY A 22 13.21 -22.65 8.91
C GLY A 22 12.44 -22.96 7.62
N ALA A 23 12.14 -21.93 6.84
CA ALA A 23 11.47 -22.03 5.56
C ALA A 23 12.14 -21.17 4.48
N ILE A 24 11.99 -21.58 3.22
CA ILE A 24 12.48 -20.88 2.04
C ILE A 24 11.29 -20.53 1.15
N VAL A 25 11.22 -19.26 0.74
CA VAL A 25 10.30 -18.75 -0.28
C VAL A 25 11.09 -18.37 -1.53
N CYS A 26 10.68 -18.88 -2.69
CA CYS A 26 11.26 -18.47 -3.97
C CYS A 26 10.58 -17.18 -4.43
N ARG A 27 11.33 -16.07 -4.43
CA ARG A 27 10.83 -14.77 -4.91
C ARG A 27 11.18 -14.57 -6.38
N VAL A 28 10.22 -14.11 -7.18
CA VAL A 28 10.42 -13.79 -8.60
C VAL A 28 10.04 -12.34 -8.83
N ALA A 29 10.91 -11.59 -9.49
CA ALA A 29 10.68 -10.21 -9.90
C ALA A 29 11.49 -9.90 -11.17
N PRO A 30 11.10 -8.91 -11.98
CA PRO A 30 11.92 -8.43 -13.09
C PRO A 30 13.29 -7.94 -12.64
N SER A 31 13.36 -7.36 -11.43
CA SER A 31 14.57 -6.83 -10.83
C SER A 31 14.48 -6.86 -9.30
N PHE A 32 15.64 -7.01 -8.65
CA PHE A 32 15.83 -6.77 -7.22
C PHE A 32 16.71 -5.55 -6.94
N THR A 33 16.93 -4.70 -7.95
CA THR A 33 17.63 -3.43 -7.78
C THR A 33 16.78 -2.51 -6.89
N ARG A 34 17.44 -1.94 -5.89
CA ARG A 34 16.87 -1.13 -4.80
C ARG A 34 17.56 0.23 -4.74
N PHE A 35 16.93 1.25 -4.14
CA PHE A 35 17.56 2.57 -4.00
C PHE A 35 18.90 2.47 -3.26
N GLY A 36 18.96 1.64 -2.21
CA GLY A 36 20.17 1.38 -1.42
C GLY A 36 21.39 0.93 -2.21
N HIS A 37 21.24 0.31 -3.40
CA HIS A 37 22.38 -0.04 -4.25
C HIS A 37 23.10 1.20 -4.78
N PHE A 38 22.35 2.23 -5.16
CA PHE A 38 22.91 3.48 -5.68
C PHE A 38 23.48 4.32 -4.55
N GLU A 39 22.76 4.42 -3.43
CA GLU A 39 23.21 5.13 -2.22
C GLU A 39 24.53 4.57 -1.69
N MET A 40 24.67 3.23 -1.65
CA MET A 40 25.91 2.59 -1.21
C MET A 40 27.11 3.00 -2.06
N LEU A 41 26.99 2.95 -3.40
CA LEU A 41 28.08 3.33 -4.30
C LEU A 41 28.43 4.81 -4.19
N ALA A 42 27.41 5.68 -4.14
CA ALA A 42 27.60 7.11 -3.96
C ALA A 42 28.32 7.43 -2.64
N SER A 43 27.89 6.81 -1.53
CA SER A 43 28.46 7.04 -0.19
C SER A 43 29.94 6.62 -0.08
N ARG A 44 30.39 5.69 -0.92
CA ARG A 44 31.78 5.21 -0.97
C ARG A 44 32.63 5.97 -1.98
N GLY A 45 32.06 6.91 -2.73
CA GLY A 45 32.76 7.61 -3.81
C GLY A 45 33.06 6.72 -5.02
N GLU A 46 32.39 5.59 -5.18
CA GLU A 46 32.55 4.65 -6.29
C GLU A 46 31.78 5.14 -7.54
N LEU A 47 32.06 6.37 -7.98
CA LEU A 47 31.23 7.11 -8.95
C LEU A 47 31.21 6.48 -10.36
N ASP A 48 32.32 5.88 -10.79
CA ASP A 48 32.37 5.18 -12.08
C ASP A 48 31.50 3.91 -12.05
N LEU A 49 31.51 3.18 -10.94
CA LEU A 49 30.66 2.01 -10.74
C LEU A 49 29.18 2.41 -10.61
N LEU A 50 28.89 3.55 -9.97
CA LEU A 50 27.54 4.12 -9.93
C LEU A 50 27.00 4.39 -11.34
N LYS A 51 27.79 5.03 -12.20
CA LYS A 51 27.41 5.26 -13.61
C LYS A 51 27.20 3.94 -14.38
N GLN A 52 28.05 2.95 -14.14
CA GLN A 52 27.87 1.62 -14.75
C GLN A 52 26.58 0.94 -14.28
N LEU A 53 26.28 0.99 -12.97
CA LEU A 53 25.05 0.43 -12.41
C LEU A 53 23.80 1.12 -12.98
N ILE A 54 23.81 2.44 -13.11
CA ILE A 54 22.71 3.20 -13.72
C ILE A 54 22.53 2.78 -15.18
N THR A 55 23.62 2.73 -15.95
CA THR A 55 23.59 2.31 -17.36
C THR A 55 23.02 0.90 -17.52
N PHE A 56 23.49 -0.04 -16.71
CA PHE A 56 22.99 -1.42 -16.67
C PHE A 56 21.51 -1.48 -16.30
N THR A 57 21.09 -0.70 -15.30
CA THR A 57 19.70 -0.68 -14.83
C THR A 57 18.77 -0.13 -15.92
N ILE A 58 19.17 0.95 -16.61
CA ILE A 58 18.39 1.51 -17.72
C ILE A 58 18.27 0.49 -18.86
N ASP A 59 19.37 -0.12 -19.26
CA ASP A 59 19.42 -1.10 -20.36
C ASP A 59 18.57 -2.35 -20.06
N ARG A 60 18.69 -2.92 -18.85
CA ARG A 60 18.03 -4.18 -18.49
C ARG A 60 16.59 -3.97 -17.99
N ASP A 61 16.39 -3.06 -17.06
CA ASP A 61 15.14 -2.95 -16.30
C ASP A 61 14.19 -1.88 -16.84
N PHE A 62 14.71 -0.96 -17.66
CA PHE A 62 13.93 0.11 -18.28
C PHE A 62 14.05 0.09 -19.81
N ALA A 63 14.37 -1.06 -20.44
CA ALA A 63 14.58 -1.16 -21.88
C ALA A 63 13.45 -0.55 -22.72
N ASP A 64 12.19 -0.91 -22.41
CA ASP A 64 11.00 -0.42 -23.12
C ASP A 64 10.79 1.09 -22.91
N TRP A 65 10.96 1.56 -21.68
CA TRP A 65 10.90 2.99 -21.35
C TRP A 65 11.98 3.75 -22.12
N TYR A 66 13.23 3.27 -22.05
CA TYR A 66 14.41 3.87 -22.64
C TYR A 66 14.27 3.97 -24.16
N ALA A 67 13.72 2.95 -24.82
CA ALA A 67 13.46 2.95 -26.25
C ALA A 67 12.63 4.17 -26.69
N SER A 68 11.63 4.56 -25.88
CA SER A 68 10.75 5.69 -26.15
C SER A 68 11.30 7.09 -25.76
N GLN A 69 12.40 7.15 -25.00
CA GLN A 69 12.93 8.42 -24.51
C GLN A 69 13.70 9.21 -25.58
N PRO A 70 13.60 10.56 -25.58
CA PRO A 70 14.39 11.42 -26.46
C PRO A 70 15.86 11.52 -26.03
N HIS A 71 16.15 11.34 -24.74
CA HIS A 71 17.50 11.37 -24.19
C HIS A 71 18.15 9.99 -24.33
N LYS A 72 19.35 9.93 -24.92
CA LYS A 72 20.10 8.69 -25.17
C LYS A 72 21.51 8.79 -24.61
N LEU A 73 22.19 7.65 -24.53
CA LEU A 73 23.62 7.63 -24.24
C LEU A 73 24.36 8.36 -25.37
N VAL A 74 25.37 9.15 -25.02
CA VAL A 74 26.27 9.81 -25.98
C VAL A 74 27.66 9.21 -25.78
N ASP A 75 28.25 8.69 -26.84
CA ASP A 75 29.54 7.97 -26.79
C ASP A 75 29.55 6.84 -25.73
N GLN A 76 28.42 6.14 -25.58
CA GLN A 76 28.18 5.10 -24.57
C GLN A 76 28.23 5.59 -23.11
N GLN A 77 28.08 6.90 -22.89
CA GLN A 77 28.09 7.51 -21.56
C GLN A 77 26.72 8.10 -21.20
N LEU A 78 26.42 8.09 -19.90
CA LEU A 78 25.23 8.74 -19.34
C LEU A 78 25.33 10.25 -19.51
N THR A 79 24.23 10.87 -19.93
CA THR A 79 24.07 12.32 -19.90
C THR A 79 23.25 12.74 -18.68
N PRO A 80 23.44 13.98 -18.18
CA PRO A 80 22.61 14.53 -17.12
C PRO A 80 21.11 14.46 -17.43
N GLU A 81 20.72 14.73 -18.67
CA GLU A 81 19.31 14.72 -19.11
C GLU A 81 18.70 13.32 -19.04
N LEU A 82 19.47 12.27 -19.41
CA LEU A 82 19.00 10.89 -19.31
C LEU A 82 18.83 10.47 -17.84
N ILE A 83 19.78 10.83 -16.96
CA ILE A 83 19.66 10.54 -15.52
C ILE A 83 18.44 11.24 -14.93
N ASN A 84 18.22 12.52 -15.26
CA ASN A 84 17.07 13.28 -14.78
C ASN A 84 15.74 12.68 -15.26
N ALA A 85 15.64 12.31 -16.54
CA ALA A 85 14.45 11.66 -17.09
C ALA A 85 14.18 10.29 -16.44
N TRP A 86 15.24 9.50 -16.23
CA TRP A 86 15.13 8.20 -15.58
C TRP A 86 14.72 8.32 -14.11
N PHE A 87 15.24 9.31 -13.39
CA PHE A 87 14.84 9.58 -12.01
C PHE A 87 13.37 10.04 -11.93
N MET A 88 12.91 10.86 -12.88
CA MET A 88 11.50 11.25 -12.99
C MET A 88 10.58 10.03 -13.16
N GLU A 89 10.95 9.07 -14.02
CA GLU A 89 10.23 7.80 -14.17
C GLU A 89 10.15 7.01 -12.84
N ILE A 90 11.25 6.95 -12.08
CA ILE A 90 11.28 6.28 -10.77
C ILE A 90 10.34 6.98 -9.77
N CYS A 91 10.34 8.31 -9.76
CA CYS A 91 9.43 9.12 -8.96
C CYS A 91 7.96 8.80 -9.29
N GLU A 92 7.59 8.79 -10.57
CA GLU A 92 6.22 8.48 -11.00
C GLU A 92 5.77 7.07 -10.62
N ARG A 93 6.61 6.06 -10.87
CA ARG A 93 6.32 4.66 -10.47
C ARG A 93 6.13 4.52 -8.96
N THR A 94 6.97 5.19 -8.17
CA THR A 94 6.88 5.16 -6.71
C THR A 94 5.61 5.84 -6.22
N ALA A 95 5.23 6.97 -6.81
CA ALA A 95 3.97 7.66 -6.51
C ALA A 95 2.74 6.78 -6.78
N VAL A 96 2.70 6.11 -7.94
CA VAL A 96 1.62 5.19 -8.33
C VAL A 96 1.53 4.02 -7.34
N MET A 97 2.65 3.39 -7.01
CA MET A 97 2.71 2.29 -6.04
C MET A 97 2.11 2.71 -4.70
N LEU A 98 2.53 3.87 -4.17
CA LEU A 98 2.07 4.35 -2.87
C LEU A 98 0.59 4.75 -2.90
N ALA A 99 0.12 5.39 -3.96
CA ALA A 99 -1.31 5.68 -4.12
C ALA A 99 -2.14 4.39 -4.09
N HIS A 100 -1.67 3.30 -4.71
CA HIS A 100 -2.34 2.01 -4.63
C HIS A 100 -2.28 1.38 -3.24
N TRP A 101 -1.18 1.48 -2.50
CA TRP A 101 -1.12 1.05 -1.10
C TRP A 101 -2.17 1.76 -0.26
N MET A 102 -2.25 3.09 -0.39
CA MET A 102 -3.23 3.91 0.32
C MET A 102 -4.67 3.55 -0.07
N ARG A 103 -4.93 3.30 -1.36
CA ARG A 103 -6.26 2.91 -1.87
C ARG A 103 -6.81 1.64 -1.23
N VAL A 104 -5.96 0.63 -1.03
CA VAL A 104 -6.37 -0.68 -0.49
C VAL A 104 -6.10 -0.83 1.00
N GLY A 105 -5.54 0.18 1.66
CA GLY A 105 -5.26 0.11 3.09
C GLY A 105 -4.02 -0.71 3.46
N PHE A 106 -3.09 -0.92 2.52
CA PHE A 106 -1.86 -1.67 2.77
C PHE A 106 -0.84 -0.83 3.54
N VAL A 107 -0.19 -1.44 4.53
CA VAL A 107 0.93 -0.88 5.29
C VAL A 107 2.13 -1.80 5.14
N HIS A 108 3.24 -1.28 4.63
CA HIS A 108 4.47 -2.03 4.45
C HIS A 108 5.23 -2.27 5.76
N GLY A 109 5.22 -1.28 6.66
CA GLY A 109 5.84 -1.36 7.98
C GLY A 109 7.37 -1.21 8.04
N VAL A 110 8.10 -1.26 6.90
CA VAL A 110 9.57 -1.11 6.85
C VAL A 110 10.02 -0.48 5.52
N MET A 111 9.73 0.80 5.34
CA MET A 111 10.08 1.52 4.12
C MET A 111 11.49 2.13 4.19
N ASN A 112 12.49 1.33 4.54
CA ASN A 112 13.89 1.74 4.42
C ASN A 112 14.26 1.85 2.93
N THR A 113 15.29 2.62 2.57
CA THR A 113 15.66 2.83 1.17
C THR A 113 16.16 1.57 0.47
N ASP A 114 16.74 0.62 1.21
CA ASP A 114 17.02 -0.71 0.72
C ASP A 114 15.76 -1.52 0.43
N ASN A 115 14.59 -1.21 1.01
CA ASN A 115 13.31 -1.84 0.65
C ASN A 115 12.53 -1.10 -0.45
N MET A 116 13.11 -0.06 -1.04
CA MET A 116 12.50 0.64 -2.17
C MET A 116 13.02 0.08 -3.49
N SER A 117 12.15 -0.59 -4.25
CA SER A 117 12.46 -1.09 -5.59
C SER A 117 12.70 0.07 -6.56
N ILE A 118 13.74 -0.04 -7.40
CA ILE A 118 13.98 0.94 -8.47
C ILE A 118 12.83 0.99 -9.49
N LEU A 119 12.04 -0.08 -9.59
CA LEU A 119 10.93 -0.20 -10.53
C LEU A 119 9.57 0.17 -9.95
N GLY A 120 9.50 0.66 -8.70
CA GLY A 120 8.21 0.93 -8.03
C GLY A 120 7.42 -0.35 -7.74
N LEU A 121 8.11 -1.46 -7.45
CA LEU A 121 7.50 -2.70 -6.98
C LEU A 121 7.46 -2.75 -5.46
N THR A 122 6.40 -3.34 -4.90
CA THR A 122 6.36 -3.71 -3.49
C THR A 122 7.27 -4.92 -3.26
N ILE A 123 8.24 -4.80 -2.36
CA ILE A 123 9.25 -5.82 -2.07
C ILE A 123 9.47 -5.93 -0.56
N ASP A 124 10.09 -7.01 -0.07
CA ASP A 124 10.33 -7.24 1.36
C ASP A 124 9.12 -7.11 2.28
N TYR A 125 8.18 -8.03 2.07
CA TYR A 125 7.08 -8.33 2.97
C TYR A 125 7.60 -8.90 4.31
N GLY A 126 7.83 -8.02 5.28
CA GLY A 126 8.12 -8.36 6.68
C GLY A 126 6.91 -8.09 7.58
N PRO A 127 6.95 -7.07 8.46
CA PRO A 127 5.80 -6.70 9.27
C PRO A 127 4.82 -5.81 8.48
N TYR A 128 4.22 -6.36 7.43
CA TYR A 128 3.20 -5.68 6.64
C TYR A 128 1.80 -5.95 7.18
N GLY A 129 0.79 -5.25 6.67
CA GLY A 129 -0.60 -5.64 6.92
C GLY A 129 -1.60 -4.74 6.21
N TRP A 130 -2.87 -5.06 6.35
CA TRP A 130 -3.97 -4.23 5.89
C TRP A 130 -4.66 -3.58 7.08
N ILE A 131 -5.04 -2.31 6.95
CA ILE A 131 -5.88 -1.68 7.96
C ILE A 131 -7.23 -2.38 8.03
N ASP A 132 -7.58 -2.82 9.23
CA ASP A 132 -8.91 -3.33 9.55
C ASP A 132 -9.82 -2.12 9.83
N ASN A 133 -9.91 -1.71 11.10
CA ASN A 133 -10.46 -0.41 11.45
C ASN A 133 -9.58 0.70 10.88
N PHE A 134 -10.21 1.71 10.28
CA PHE A 134 -9.48 2.82 9.66
C PHE A 134 -8.74 3.64 10.72
N ASP A 135 -7.41 3.60 10.69
CA ASP A 135 -6.54 4.39 11.56
C ASP A 135 -5.29 4.84 10.78
N PRO A 136 -5.17 6.13 10.42
CA PRO A 136 -3.98 6.69 9.79
C PRO A 136 -2.69 6.49 10.60
N GLY A 137 -2.80 6.35 11.92
CA GLY A 137 -1.70 6.14 12.84
C GLY A 137 -1.35 4.68 13.08
N TRP A 138 -1.97 3.73 12.37
CA TRP A 138 -1.71 2.30 12.53
C TRP A 138 -0.44 1.85 11.83
N THR A 139 0.34 1.02 12.51
CA THR A 139 1.50 0.31 11.96
C THR A 139 1.47 -1.14 12.46
N PRO A 140 1.69 -2.14 11.59
CA PRO A 140 1.84 -3.53 12.01
C PRO A 140 3.22 -3.82 12.62
N ASN A 141 4.21 -2.94 12.41
CA ASN A 141 5.57 -3.16 12.89
C ASN A 141 5.74 -2.79 14.36
N THR A 142 6.00 -3.79 15.19
CA THR A 142 6.24 -3.65 16.64
C THR A 142 7.43 -2.76 16.98
N THR A 143 8.52 -2.84 16.22
CA THR A 143 9.72 -2.00 16.42
C THR A 143 9.48 -0.54 16.05
N ASP A 144 8.45 -0.28 15.23
CA ASP A 144 8.01 1.06 14.86
C ASP A 144 6.80 1.53 15.70
N ALA A 145 6.35 0.78 16.71
CA ALA A 145 5.13 1.12 17.45
C ALA A 145 5.20 2.48 18.16
N GLN A 146 6.38 2.86 18.66
CA GLN A 146 6.61 4.14 19.33
C GLN A 146 6.84 5.29 18.33
N GLY A 147 7.70 5.06 17.33
CA GLY A 147 8.08 6.08 16.35
C GLY A 147 7.02 6.32 15.28
N LYS A 148 6.23 5.28 14.98
CA LYS A 148 5.18 5.15 13.95
C LYS A 148 5.65 5.54 12.54
N ARG A 149 6.97 5.60 12.29
CA ARG A 149 7.61 6.18 11.11
C ARG A 149 6.95 5.70 9.83
N TYR A 150 6.61 4.41 9.79
CA TYR A 150 6.02 3.71 8.65
C TYR A 150 4.53 3.42 8.81
N CYS A 151 3.82 4.17 9.66
CA CYS A 151 2.37 4.03 9.80
C CYS A 151 1.62 4.39 8.53
N PHE A 152 0.39 3.88 8.39
CA PHE A 152 -0.44 3.98 7.19
C PHE A 152 -0.44 5.37 6.55
N GLY A 153 -0.79 6.41 7.33
CA GLY A 153 -0.93 7.77 6.85
C GLY A 153 0.38 8.46 6.45
N ARG A 154 1.55 7.91 6.80
CA ARG A 154 2.87 8.51 6.51
C ARG A 154 3.61 7.88 5.34
N GLN A 155 3.13 6.76 4.80
CA GLN A 155 3.83 6.07 3.72
C GLN A 155 4.12 6.97 2.49
N PRO A 156 3.22 7.87 2.05
CA PRO A 156 3.52 8.78 0.94
C PRO A 156 4.69 9.74 1.24
N ASP A 157 4.72 10.31 2.43
CA ASP A 157 5.80 11.23 2.83
C ASP A 157 7.14 10.50 2.97
N ILE A 158 7.12 9.27 3.48
CA ILE A 158 8.31 8.43 3.58
C ILE A 158 8.81 8.01 2.19
N GLY A 159 7.91 7.66 1.27
CA GLY A 159 8.26 7.36 -0.11
C GLY A 159 8.97 8.54 -0.79
N ARG A 160 8.43 9.75 -0.59
CA ARG A 160 9.05 10.99 -1.04
C ARG A 160 10.44 11.19 -0.44
N TRP A 161 10.58 11.02 0.88
CA TRP A 161 11.86 11.12 1.58
C TRP A 161 12.89 10.10 1.07
N ASN A 162 12.47 8.89 0.74
CA ASN A 162 13.35 7.87 0.15
C ASN A 162 13.81 8.25 -1.27
N LEU A 163 12.95 8.87 -2.07
CA LEU A 163 13.32 9.43 -3.37
C LEU A 163 14.33 10.57 -3.23
N GLU A 164 14.21 11.42 -2.20
CA GLU A 164 15.21 12.45 -1.91
C GLU A 164 16.59 11.83 -1.58
N ARG A 165 16.63 10.71 -0.85
CA ARG A 165 17.90 10.01 -0.59
C ARG A 165 18.51 9.41 -1.86
N LEU A 166 17.68 8.88 -2.75
CA LEU A 166 18.15 8.46 -4.09
C LEU A 166 18.64 9.67 -4.90
N ALA A 167 17.96 10.80 -4.85
CA ALA A 167 18.38 12.04 -5.50
C ALA A 167 19.75 12.51 -4.99
N ASP A 168 19.99 12.47 -3.67
CA ASP A 168 21.28 12.80 -3.07
C ASP A 168 22.41 11.93 -3.65
N ALA A 169 22.15 10.63 -3.86
CA ALA A 169 23.11 9.71 -4.48
C ALA A 169 23.38 10.09 -5.95
N LEU A 170 22.34 10.41 -6.73
CA LEU A 170 22.48 10.80 -8.14
C LEU A 170 23.16 12.17 -8.30
N ALA A 171 22.97 13.10 -7.36
CA ALA A 171 23.58 14.42 -7.38
C ALA A 171 25.13 14.36 -7.40
N THR A 172 25.73 13.28 -6.87
CA THR A 172 27.20 13.09 -6.86
C THR A 172 27.83 12.98 -8.25
N ILE A 173 27.04 12.68 -9.28
CA ILE A 173 27.49 12.52 -10.68
C ILE A 173 26.85 13.51 -11.65
N LEU A 174 26.09 14.47 -11.14
CA LEU A 174 25.41 15.49 -11.94
C LEU A 174 26.06 16.88 -11.75
N PRO A 175 26.01 17.75 -12.77
CA PRO A 175 26.58 19.10 -12.68
C PRO A 175 25.75 20.05 -11.79
N ASN A 176 24.46 19.77 -11.61
CA ASN A 176 23.53 20.48 -10.72
C ASN A 176 22.36 19.56 -10.35
N THR A 177 21.44 20.04 -9.51
CA THR A 177 20.30 19.25 -8.98
C THR A 177 18.94 19.70 -9.50
N ASP A 178 18.86 20.61 -10.47
CA ASP A 178 17.59 21.21 -10.90
C ASP A 178 16.62 20.16 -11.47
N GLY A 179 17.15 19.23 -12.29
CA GLY A 179 16.36 18.13 -12.84
C GLY A 179 15.87 17.13 -11.78
N LEU A 180 16.65 16.92 -10.71
CA LEU A 180 16.24 16.08 -9.59
C LEU A 180 15.12 16.73 -8.78
N ALA A 181 15.20 18.04 -8.54
CA ALA A 181 14.14 18.79 -7.86
C ALA A 181 12.81 18.73 -8.63
N LEU A 182 12.85 18.92 -9.95
CA LEU A 182 11.67 18.79 -10.82
C LEU A 182 11.06 17.38 -10.77
N ALA A 183 11.89 16.33 -10.71
CA ALA A 183 11.40 14.96 -10.58
C ALA A 183 10.71 14.69 -9.23
N ILE A 184 11.17 15.33 -8.14
CA ILE A 184 10.49 15.26 -6.84
C ILE A 184 9.14 16.00 -6.88
N GLU A 185 9.05 17.16 -7.54
CA GLU A 185 7.77 17.84 -7.76
C GLU A 185 6.81 16.98 -8.62
N GLN A 186 7.35 16.25 -9.60
CA GLN A 186 6.59 15.32 -10.42
C GLN A 186 6.03 14.15 -9.60
N TYR A 187 6.76 13.64 -8.59
CA TYR A 187 6.22 12.69 -7.61
C TYR A 187 4.98 13.25 -6.92
N ASP A 188 5.05 14.48 -6.40
CA ASP A 188 3.96 15.10 -5.65
C ASP A 188 2.70 15.24 -6.53
N SER A 189 2.86 15.74 -7.75
CA SER A 189 1.78 15.88 -8.74
C SER A 189 1.16 14.53 -9.15
N THR A 190 2.00 13.53 -9.39
CA THR A 190 1.57 12.18 -9.75
C THR A 190 0.80 11.52 -8.61
N TYR A 191 1.32 11.60 -7.39
CA TYR A 191 0.69 11.02 -6.21
C TYR A 191 -0.69 11.63 -5.96
N VAL A 192 -0.82 12.97 -6.00
CA VAL A 192 -2.11 13.65 -5.85
C VAL A 192 -3.11 13.23 -6.92
N THR A 193 -2.66 13.12 -8.18
CA THR A 193 -3.50 12.68 -9.30
C THR A 193 -4.01 11.25 -9.08
N GLN A 194 -3.13 10.32 -8.75
CA GLN A 194 -3.46 8.91 -8.52
C GLN A 194 -4.33 8.71 -7.28
N LEU A 195 -4.08 9.46 -6.21
CA LEU A 195 -4.88 9.42 -4.99
C LEU A 195 -6.31 9.91 -5.25
N THR A 196 -6.42 11.02 -5.99
CA THR A 196 -7.71 11.62 -6.36
C THR A 196 -8.52 10.66 -7.24
N GLN A 197 -7.89 10.06 -8.25
CA GLN A 197 -8.51 9.03 -9.08
C GLN A 197 -8.95 7.81 -8.25
N SER A 198 -8.08 7.37 -7.32
CA SER A 198 -8.39 6.29 -6.41
C SER A 198 -9.62 6.59 -5.56
N PHE A 199 -9.71 7.78 -4.94
CA PHE A 199 -10.89 8.16 -4.17
C PHE A 199 -12.14 8.32 -5.03
N ALA A 200 -12.05 8.94 -6.19
CA ALA A 200 -13.15 9.02 -7.13
C ALA A 200 -13.72 7.64 -7.46
N GLY A 201 -12.85 6.66 -7.73
CA GLY A 201 -13.26 5.27 -7.98
C GLY A 201 -13.79 4.54 -6.76
N LYS A 202 -13.14 4.68 -5.59
CA LYS A 202 -13.57 4.04 -4.33
C LYS A 202 -14.96 4.51 -3.89
N PHE A 203 -15.24 5.81 -4.02
CA PHE A 203 -16.52 6.42 -3.67
C PHE A 203 -17.52 6.42 -4.82
N GLY A 204 -17.11 6.04 -6.04
CA GLY A 204 -17.99 6.02 -7.22
C GLY A 204 -18.49 7.41 -7.63
N LEU A 205 -17.64 8.44 -7.52
CA LEU A 205 -18.00 9.84 -7.76
C LEU A 205 -18.07 10.22 -9.25
N GLY A 206 -17.60 9.35 -10.14
CA GLY A 206 -17.33 9.67 -11.53
C GLY A 206 -16.06 10.53 -11.65
N ASP A 207 -16.16 11.66 -12.33
CA ASP A 207 -15.08 12.65 -12.37
C ASP A 207 -14.98 13.38 -11.02
N TRP A 208 -13.75 13.68 -10.61
CA TRP A 208 -13.47 14.45 -9.41
C TRP A 208 -13.87 15.92 -9.58
N GLN A 209 -14.54 16.48 -8.58
CA GLN A 209 -15.08 17.84 -8.57
C GLN A 209 -14.59 18.63 -7.36
N LYS A 210 -14.71 19.95 -7.45
CA LYS A 210 -14.45 20.84 -6.31
C LYS A 210 -15.41 20.50 -5.16
N GLY A 211 -14.86 20.29 -3.96
CA GLY A 211 -15.62 19.90 -2.77
C GLY A 211 -15.56 18.40 -2.45
N ASP A 212 -15.20 17.54 -3.41
CA ASP A 212 -15.10 16.09 -3.17
C ASP A 212 -14.05 15.76 -2.09
N GLY A 213 -12.97 16.56 -2.01
CA GLY A 213 -11.96 16.41 -0.97
C GLY A 213 -12.50 16.61 0.45
N GLU A 214 -13.40 17.58 0.66
CA GLU A 214 -14.02 17.83 1.97
C GLU A 214 -14.95 16.66 2.36
N LEU A 215 -15.75 16.18 1.39
CA LEU A 215 -16.63 15.04 1.57
C LEU A 215 -15.85 13.76 1.93
N VAL A 216 -14.75 13.49 1.22
CA VAL A 216 -13.88 12.34 1.46
C VAL A 216 -13.17 12.45 2.81
N ASN A 217 -12.63 13.62 3.15
CA ASN A 217 -11.95 13.84 4.43
C ASN A 217 -12.91 13.67 5.62
N ARG A 218 -14.14 14.19 5.52
CA ARG A 218 -15.17 13.99 6.55
C ARG A 218 -15.52 12.51 6.72
N CYS A 219 -15.60 11.75 5.63
CA CYS A 219 -15.82 10.31 5.70
C CYS A 219 -14.73 9.60 6.51
N PHE A 220 -13.45 9.85 6.17
CA PHE A 220 -12.32 9.23 6.86
C PHE A 220 -12.21 9.64 8.32
N GLU A 221 -12.51 10.90 8.66
CA GLU A 221 -12.60 11.35 10.06
C GLU A 221 -13.65 10.53 10.84
N LEU A 222 -14.85 10.35 10.28
CA LEU A 222 -15.91 9.56 10.90
C LEU A 222 -15.53 8.09 11.04
N MET A 223 -14.94 7.49 9.99
CA MET A 223 -14.48 6.10 10.03
C MET A 223 -13.44 5.88 11.13
N MET A 224 -12.50 6.82 11.31
CA MET A 224 -11.50 6.76 12.36
C MET A 224 -12.14 6.84 13.75
N ARG A 225 -13.03 7.82 13.97
CA ARG A 225 -13.64 8.06 15.29
C ARG A 225 -14.62 6.97 15.71
N ALA A 226 -15.29 6.34 14.75
CA ALA A 226 -16.30 5.31 15.00
C ALA A 226 -15.75 3.88 14.94
N GLU A 227 -14.43 3.70 14.78
CA GLU A 227 -13.78 2.40 14.58
C GLU A 227 -14.46 1.59 13.46
N VAL A 228 -14.43 2.11 12.24
CA VAL A 228 -15.06 1.47 11.07
C VAL A 228 -14.05 0.68 10.26
N ASP A 229 -14.39 -0.55 9.89
CA ASP A 229 -13.62 -1.39 8.98
C ASP A 229 -13.57 -0.79 7.58
N MET A 230 -12.37 -0.49 7.07
CA MET A 230 -12.21 0.19 5.79
C MET A 230 -12.74 -0.65 4.63
N THR A 231 -12.37 -1.93 4.58
CA THR A 231 -12.71 -2.82 3.46
C THR A 231 -14.22 -3.07 3.39
N LEU A 232 -14.85 -3.35 4.54
CA LEU A 232 -16.30 -3.57 4.60
C LEU A 232 -17.08 -2.29 4.34
N PHE A 233 -16.61 -1.14 4.84
CA PHE A 233 -17.26 0.14 4.57
C PHE A 233 -17.43 0.37 3.07
N PHE A 234 -16.35 0.26 2.29
CA PHE A 234 -16.43 0.50 0.85
C PHE A 234 -17.19 -0.59 0.09
N THR A 235 -17.10 -1.84 0.56
CA THR A 235 -17.88 -2.96 -0.01
C THR A 235 -19.39 -2.74 0.17
N HIS A 236 -19.81 -2.19 1.31
CA HIS A 236 -21.21 -1.90 1.61
C HIS A 236 -21.69 -0.54 1.08
N LEU A 237 -20.82 0.46 0.97
CA LEU A 237 -21.13 1.75 0.32
C LEU A 237 -21.54 1.56 -1.15
N ALA A 238 -20.97 0.57 -1.83
CA ALA A 238 -21.35 0.22 -3.19
C ALA A 238 -22.82 -0.28 -3.29
N LYS A 239 -23.35 -0.86 -2.21
CA LYS A 239 -24.71 -1.42 -2.10
C LYS A 239 -25.75 -0.41 -1.58
N LEU A 240 -25.31 0.81 -1.22
CA LEU A 240 -26.18 1.87 -0.70
C LEU A 240 -27.26 2.26 -1.73
N ASP A 241 -28.52 2.33 -1.27
CA ASP A 241 -29.58 2.99 -2.03
C ASP A 241 -29.37 4.52 -2.00
N ILE A 242 -28.99 5.08 -3.14
CA ILE A 242 -28.71 6.51 -3.29
C ILE A 242 -29.97 7.37 -3.14
N HIS A 243 -31.16 6.83 -3.39
CA HIS A 243 -32.41 7.58 -3.28
C HIS A 243 -32.96 7.61 -1.84
N ALA A 244 -32.55 6.66 -1.01
CA ALA A 244 -32.94 6.56 0.39
C ALA A 244 -31.75 6.07 1.25
N PRO A 245 -30.68 6.86 1.38
CA PRO A 245 -29.46 6.39 2.03
C PRO A 245 -29.71 6.14 3.53
N GLN A 246 -29.44 4.91 3.98
CA GLN A 246 -29.58 4.47 5.37
C GLN A 246 -28.24 4.00 5.92
N VAL A 247 -27.89 4.49 7.10
CA VAL A 247 -26.64 4.15 7.80
C VAL A 247 -26.58 2.68 8.23
N GLU A 248 -27.73 2.03 8.39
CA GLU A 248 -27.87 0.60 8.65
C GLU A 248 -27.14 -0.26 7.60
N THR A 249 -27.06 0.21 6.35
CA THR A 249 -26.31 -0.46 5.26
C THR A 249 -24.83 -0.63 5.61
N LEU A 250 -24.28 0.30 6.39
CA LEU A 250 -22.89 0.35 6.79
C LEU A 250 -22.65 -0.28 8.17
N LYS A 251 -23.71 -0.62 8.93
CA LYS A 251 -23.60 -1.09 10.33
C LYS A 251 -22.64 -2.28 10.47
N ILE A 252 -22.59 -3.17 9.49
CA ILE A 252 -21.68 -4.33 9.47
C ILE A 252 -20.21 -3.95 9.58
N ALA A 253 -19.81 -2.77 9.10
CA ALA A 253 -18.43 -2.29 9.12
C ALA A 253 -18.02 -1.70 10.48
N PHE A 254 -18.96 -1.34 11.36
CA PHE A 254 -18.63 -0.79 12.68
C PHE A 254 -18.11 -1.90 13.59
N TYR A 255 -16.98 -1.67 14.27
CA TYR A 255 -16.44 -2.63 15.24
C TYR A 255 -17.21 -2.63 16.57
N THR A 256 -17.89 -1.54 16.92
CA THR A 256 -18.59 -1.42 18.21
C THR A 256 -19.99 -0.83 18.05
N GLU A 257 -20.95 -1.32 18.85
CA GLU A 257 -22.30 -0.72 18.93
C GLU A 257 -22.24 0.73 19.44
N GLN A 258 -21.28 1.05 20.31
CA GLN A 258 -21.08 2.42 20.79
C GLN A 258 -20.61 3.36 19.68
N GLY A 259 -19.68 2.92 18.83
CA GLY A 259 -19.24 3.67 17.66
C GLY A 259 -20.39 3.93 16.69
N TYR A 260 -21.23 2.91 16.44
CA TYR A 260 -22.45 3.07 15.67
C TYR A 260 -23.40 4.10 16.31
N ALA A 261 -23.77 3.92 17.58
CA ALA A 261 -24.72 4.79 18.27
C ALA A 261 -24.25 6.25 18.36
N ASN A 262 -22.96 6.47 18.63
CA ASN A 262 -22.41 7.82 18.80
C ASN A 262 -22.30 8.60 17.49
N PHE A 263 -22.07 7.91 16.37
CA PHE A 263 -21.75 8.56 15.09
C PHE A 263 -22.82 8.33 14.00
N SER A 264 -23.89 7.59 14.30
CA SER A 264 -24.97 7.30 13.34
C SER A 264 -25.59 8.57 12.75
N ALA A 265 -25.76 9.62 13.55
CA ALA A 265 -26.31 10.91 13.09
C ALA A 265 -25.35 11.61 12.11
N ASP A 266 -24.06 11.68 12.46
CA ASP A 266 -23.02 12.25 11.59
C ASP A 266 -22.90 11.49 10.26
N PHE A 267 -22.94 10.16 10.30
CA PHE A 267 -22.93 9.34 9.10
C PHE A 267 -24.20 9.54 8.26
N THR A 268 -25.36 9.72 8.88
CA THR A 268 -26.61 9.99 8.15
C THR A 268 -26.55 11.33 7.41
N GLU A 269 -26.00 12.36 8.04
CA GLU A 269 -25.75 13.64 7.39
C GLU A 269 -24.76 13.51 6.22
N TRP A 270 -23.62 12.85 6.47
CA TRP A 270 -22.61 12.61 5.45
C TRP A 270 -23.17 11.80 4.27
N LEU A 271 -23.94 10.74 4.54
CA LEU A 271 -24.58 9.92 3.51
C LEU A 271 -25.58 10.71 2.66
N SER A 272 -26.28 11.68 3.26
CA SER A 272 -27.20 12.57 2.54
C SER A 272 -26.43 13.46 1.56
N GLN A 273 -25.31 14.06 1.99
CA GLN A 273 -24.44 14.87 1.14
C GLN A 273 -23.78 14.02 0.04
N TYR A 274 -23.30 12.83 0.40
CA TYR A 274 -22.73 11.86 -0.54
C TYR A 274 -23.76 11.45 -1.60
N ALA A 275 -24.98 11.07 -1.21
CA ALA A 275 -26.03 10.70 -2.14
C ALA A 275 -26.38 11.83 -3.11
N GLN A 276 -26.49 13.07 -2.62
CA GLN A 276 -26.68 14.25 -3.48
C GLN A 276 -25.54 14.38 -4.50
N ARG A 277 -24.28 14.24 -4.06
CA ARG A 277 -23.12 14.29 -4.96
C ARG A 277 -23.14 13.19 -6.02
N ILE A 278 -23.63 12.00 -5.70
CA ILE A 278 -23.82 10.91 -6.67
C ILE A 278 -24.96 11.23 -7.65
N LEU A 279 -26.09 11.77 -7.18
CA LEU A 279 -27.22 12.13 -8.04
C LEU A 279 -26.91 13.26 -9.02
N HIS A 280 -25.94 14.13 -8.69
CA HIS A 280 -25.43 15.16 -9.59
C HIS A 280 -24.37 14.65 -10.59
N SER A 281 -23.92 13.40 -10.46
CA SER A 281 -23.00 12.78 -11.41
C SER A 281 -23.74 12.39 -12.70
N SER A 282 -23.05 12.48 -13.84
CA SER A 282 -23.53 11.96 -15.13
C SER A 282 -23.46 10.43 -15.24
N GLN A 283 -22.88 9.76 -14.24
CA GLN A 283 -22.64 8.32 -14.25
C GLN A 283 -23.92 7.53 -13.94
N SER A 284 -24.21 6.49 -14.74
CA SER A 284 -25.32 5.57 -14.45
C SER A 284 -25.04 4.72 -13.19
N PRO A 285 -26.08 4.25 -12.47
CA PRO A 285 -25.89 3.37 -11.31
C PRO A 285 -25.05 2.12 -11.62
N LYS A 286 -25.22 1.53 -12.81
CA LYS A 286 -24.45 0.36 -13.27
C LYS A 286 -22.96 0.71 -13.46
N ALA A 287 -22.67 1.86 -14.08
CA ALA A 287 -21.30 2.30 -14.30
C ALA A 287 -20.59 2.67 -12.98
N ARG A 288 -21.31 3.32 -12.06
CA ARG A 288 -20.82 3.60 -10.70
C ARG A 288 -20.43 2.31 -9.98
N LEU A 289 -21.33 1.32 -9.97
CA LEU A 289 -21.06 0.05 -9.30
C LEU A 289 -19.85 -0.67 -9.90
N ALA A 290 -19.75 -0.74 -11.24
CA ALA A 290 -18.61 -1.34 -11.92
C ALA A 290 -17.28 -0.62 -11.59
N GLN A 291 -17.30 0.71 -11.50
CA GLN A 291 -16.13 1.48 -11.08
C GLN A 291 -15.73 1.15 -9.64
N MET A 292 -16.68 1.18 -8.70
CA MET A 292 -16.41 0.87 -7.29
C MET A 292 -15.87 -0.56 -7.11
N GLN A 293 -16.40 -1.54 -7.85
CA GLN A 293 -15.96 -2.93 -7.80
C GLN A 293 -14.52 -3.16 -8.26
N THR A 294 -13.95 -2.29 -9.09
CA THR A 294 -12.53 -2.37 -9.49
C THR A 294 -11.59 -1.61 -8.54
N HIS A 295 -12.15 -0.78 -7.66
CA HIS A 295 -11.38 0.06 -6.72
C HIS A 295 -11.43 -0.44 -5.27
N ASN A 296 -12.46 -1.21 -4.92
CA ASN A 296 -12.70 -1.70 -3.58
C ASN A 296 -12.62 -3.24 -3.57
N PRO A 297 -11.51 -3.84 -3.10
CA PRO A 297 -11.46 -5.28 -2.91
C PRO A 297 -12.48 -5.68 -1.83
N ARG A 298 -13.06 -6.87 -1.98
CA ARG A 298 -13.91 -7.51 -0.96
C ARG A 298 -13.06 -8.33 0.01
N TYR A 299 -12.02 -8.98 -0.52
CA TYR A 299 -11.09 -9.80 0.24
C TYR A 299 -9.71 -9.15 0.29
N VAL A 300 -9.20 -8.95 1.50
CA VAL A 300 -7.80 -8.54 1.75
C VAL A 300 -7.14 -9.58 2.65
N LEU A 301 -5.81 -9.68 2.60
CA LEU A 301 -5.04 -10.59 3.47
C LEU A 301 -4.98 -9.99 4.88
N ARG A 302 -6.09 -10.07 5.62
CA ARG A 302 -6.15 -9.65 7.03
C ARG A 302 -5.15 -10.49 7.83
N ASN A 303 -4.39 -9.85 8.71
CA ASN A 303 -3.32 -10.53 9.43
C ASN A 303 -3.83 -11.69 10.30
N TYR A 304 -5.06 -11.64 10.82
CA TYR A 304 -5.61 -12.77 11.57
C TYR A 304 -5.87 -14.01 10.69
N LEU A 305 -6.20 -13.82 9.41
CA LEU A 305 -6.36 -14.92 8.46
C LEU A 305 -5.00 -15.52 8.12
N ALA A 306 -3.98 -14.68 7.92
CA ALA A 306 -2.61 -15.12 7.75
C ALA A 306 -2.13 -15.92 8.96
N GLN A 307 -2.37 -15.43 10.19
CA GLN A 307 -1.99 -16.13 11.41
C GLN A 307 -2.70 -17.48 11.56
N GLN A 308 -4.00 -17.55 11.26
CA GLN A 308 -4.71 -18.83 11.28
C GLN A 308 -4.14 -19.83 10.27
N ALA A 309 -3.72 -19.35 9.09
CA ALA A 309 -3.09 -20.21 8.08
C ALA A 309 -1.70 -20.67 8.52
N ILE A 310 -0.93 -19.81 9.21
CA ILE A 310 0.37 -20.16 9.81
C ILE A 310 0.16 -21.21 10.91
N ASP A 311 -0.75 -20.97 11.86
CA ASP A 311 -1.05 -21.87 12.97
C ASP A 311 -1.42 -23.28 12.45
N LEU A 312 -2.18 -23.37 11.35
CA LEU A 312 -2.51 -24.65 10.70
C LEU A 312 -1.31 -25.27 9.98
N ALA A 313 -0.53 -24.47 9.24
CA ALA A 313 0.63 -24.96 8.50
C ALA A 313 1.73 -25.52 9.41
N GLU A 314 1.92 -24.94 10.61
CA GLU A 314 2.81 -25.48 11.66
C GLU A 314 2.37 -26.87 12.14
N ASN A 315 1.06 -27.16 12.07
CA ASN A 315 0.48 -28.46 12.35
C ASN A 315 0.37 -29.36 11.09
N ASN A 316 1.11 -29.03 10.02
CA ASN A 316 1.13 -29.72 8.73
C ASN A 316 -0.22 -29.68 7.96
N ASP A 317 -1.07 -28.69 8.22
CA ASP A 317 -2.31 -28.45 7.49
C ASP A 317 -2.20 -27.16 6.64
N THR A 318 -2.07 -27.31 5.32
CA THR A 318 -1.98 -26.19 4.37
C THR A 318 -3.34 -25.77 3.78
N SER A 319 -4.45 -26.36 4.22
CA SER A 319 -5.76 -26.15 3.59
C SER A 319 -6.21 -24.69 3.60
N LEU A 320 -6.00 -23.98 4.71
CA LEU A 320 -6.37 -22.56 4.81
C LEU A 320 -5.43 -21.68 3.98
N LEU A 321 -4.13 -21.99 3.92
CA LEU A 321 -3.18 -21.29 3.05
C LEU A 321 -3.59 -21.41 1.58
N GLU A 322 -3.93 -22.61 1.12
CA GLU A 322 -4.40 -22.87 -0.24
C GLU A 322 -5.71 -22.15 -0.54
N THR A 323 -6.65 -22.18 0.42
CA THR A 323 -7.93 -21.48 0.29
C THR A 323 -7.74 -19.96 0.20
N LEU A 324 -6.94 -19.37 1.09
CA LEU A 324 -6.63 -17.93 1.06
C LEU A 324 -5.95 -17.53 -0.25
N HIS A 325 -4.98 -18.32 -0.71
CA HIS A 325 -4.33 -18.08 -1.99
C HIS A 325 -5.34 -18.11 -3.16
N GLN A 326 -6.30 -19.04 -3.16
CA GLN A 326 -7.36 -19.08 -4.19
C GLN A 326 -8.26 -17.84 -4.13
N VAL A 327 -8.73 -17.46 -2.93
CA VAL A 327 -9.64 -16.31 -2.74
C VAL A 327 -8.96 -15.01 -3.19
N LEU A 328 -7.70 -14.81 -2.81
CA LEU A 328 -6.94 -13.60 -3.09
C LEU A 328 -6.50 -13.45 -4.55
N ARG A 329 -6.71 -14.46 -5.41
CA ARG A 329 -6.54 -14.33 -6.87
C ARG A 329 -7.66 -13.52 -7.53
N ASN A 330 -8.84 -13.45 -6.90
CA ASN A 330 -9.97 -12.68 -7.40
C ASN A 330 -10.57 -11.81 -6.28
N PRO A 331 -9.79 -10.89 -5.67
CA PRO A 331 -10.16 -10.24 -4.42
C PRO A 331 -11.32 -9.24 -4.56
N TYR A 332 -11.67 -8.86 -5.80
CA TYR A 332 -12.72 -7.89 -6.13
C TYR A 332 -14.08 -8.53 -6.43
N THR A 333 -14.10 -9.85 -6.69
CA THR A 333 -15.31 -10.55 -7.12
C THR A 333 -15.86 -11.35 -5.95
N GLU A 334 -17.17 -11.28 -5.73
CA GLU A 334 -17.85 -12.12 -4.74
C GLU A 334 -17.70 -13.61 -5.09
N GLN A 335 -17.30 -14.40 -4.11
CA GLN A 335 -17.05 -15.83 -4.28
C GLN A 335 -17.98 -16.62 -3.36
N ALA A 336 -18.84 -17.45 -3.95
CA ALA A 336 -19.81 -18.25 -3.20
C ALA A 336 -19.10 -19.21 -2.23
N GLY A 337 -19.53 -19.24 -0.97
CA GLY A 337 -18.92 -20.09 0.07
C GLY A 337 -17.64 -19.50 0.70
N MET A 338 -17.26 -18.28 0.32
CA MET A 338 -16.07 -17.58 0.81
C MET A 338 -16.43 -16.38 1.71
N GLU A 339 -17.68 -16.30 2.17
CA GLU A 339 -18.21 -15.17 2.95
C GLU A 339 -17.41 -14.94 4.23
N ARG A 340 -16.89 -16.01 4.86
CA ARG A 340 -16.04 -15.92 6.07
C ARG A 340 -14.77 -15.07 5.91
N PHE A 341 -14.29 -14.89 4.67
CA PHE A 341 -13.10 -14.09 4.37
C PHE A 341 -13.43 -12.60 4.15
N GLU A 342 -14.72 -12.26 4.11
CA GLU A 342 -15.27 -10.90 4.08
C GLU A 342 -15.82 -10.53 5.47
N GLU A 343 -15.24 -11.04 6.54
CA GLU A 343 -15.62 -10.72 7.93
C GLU A 343 -14.63 -9.75 8.59
N LYS A 344 -15.11 -9.02 9.60
CA LYS A 344 -14.27 -8.19 10.46
C LYS A 344 -13.22 -9.04 11.15
N ARG A 345 -12.12 -8.38 11.56
CA ARG A 345 -11.19 -9.00 12.51
C ARG A 345 -11.94 -9.36 13.80
N PRO A 346 -11.84 -10.60 14.31
CA PRO A 346 -12.44 -10.98 15.59
C PRO A 346 -11.69 -10.34 16.76
N ASP A 347 -12.37 -10.13 17.89
CA ASP A 347 -11.80 -9.38 19.03
C ASP A 347 -10.55 -10.02 19.63
N TRP A 348 -10.45 -11.36 19.65
CA TRP A 348 -9.25 -12.06 20.13
C TRP A 348 -7.98 -11.69 19.33
N ALA A 349 -8.13 -11.26 18.08
CA ALA A 349 -7.02 -10.90 17.21
C ALA A 349 -6.54 -9.45 17.39
N ARG A 350 -7.23 -8.61 18.19
CA ARG A 350 -6.84 -7.20 18.43
C ARG A 350 -5.45 -7.06 19.06
N HIS A 351 -5.05 -8.01 19.89
CA HIS A 351 -3.79 -7.96 20.66
C HIS A 351 -2.92 -9.20 20.47
N LYS A 352 -3.31 -10.13 19.59
CA LYS A 352 -2.50 -11.32 19.30
C LYS A 352 -1.32 -10.95 18.40
N ALA A 353 -0.12 -11.36 18.81
CA ALA A 353 1.05 -11.32 17.96
C ALA A 353 0.81 -12.11 16.66
N GLY A 354 1.36 -11.64 15.55
CA GLY A 354 1.05 -12.17 14.22
C GLY A 354 -0.25 -11.61 13.62
N CYS A 355 -1.16 -11.08 14.43
CA CYS A 355 -2.39 -10.43 13.97
C CYS A 355 -2.25 -8.90 13.96
N SER A 356 -2.05 -8.28 15.11
CA SER A 356 -1.97 -6.82 15.23
C SER A 356 -0.55 -6.29 15.36
N MET A 357 0.42 -7.20 15.53
CA MET A 357 1.80 -6.92 15.84
C MET A 357 2.69 -7.94 15.13
N LEU A 358 3.53 -7.46 14.22
CA LEU A 358 4.51 -8.25 13.47
C LEU A 358 5.92 -7.72 13.73
N SER A 359 6.90 -8.60 13.54
CA SER A 359 8.32 -8.29 13.71
C SER A 359 9.07 -8.36 12.38
N CYS A 360 10.14 -7.58 12.26
CA CYS A 360 11.08 -7.64 11.15
C CYS A 360 12.08 -8.81 11.26
N SER A 361 12.00 -9.64 12.30
CA SER A 361 12.96 -10.71 12.54
C SER A 361 12.97 -11.69 11.36
N SER A 362 13.96 -11.53 10.49
CA SER A 362 14.21 -12.32 9.28
C SER A 362 15.54 -13.04 9.34
#